data_AF-A0A7J3DNJ7-F1
#
_entry.id   AF-A0A7J3DNJ7-F1
#
_cell.length_a   1.000
_cell.length_b   1.000
_cell.length_c   1.000
_cell.angle_alpha   90.00
_cell.angle_beta   90.00
_cell.angle_gamma   90.00
#
_symmetry.space_group_name_H-M   'P 1'
#
loop_
_entity.id
_entity.type
_entity.pdbx_description
1 polymer ?
#
loop_
_entity_poly.entity_id
_entity_poly.type
_entity_poly.pdbx_seq_one_letter_code
_entity_poly.pdbx_strand_id
1 'polypeptide(L)'
;MSKKDKLTKKEKVEDQQIKEIFDQFFDQYGTPPTQLELARMFNVSEPYIRKRLRELGLKTRGMERRTLDDATLLKIYRELQVVHNRPPTLRELVEQLGFGYSCISRKLKQLGLEFTSEKKQTPSSSQIKEEYRKFIEEYHRLPSQYELSYRLGVSASFVAIKLRELKLKSKGQVKRLLTWKEVKEILDNL
;
A
#
# COMPACT_ATOMS: atom_id res chain seq x y z
N MET A 1 0.29 -42.01 13.99
CA MET A 1 -0.96 -41.74 13.26
C MET A 1 -1.00 -40.27 12.90
N SER A 2 -0.91 -39.94 11.61
CA SER A 2 -0.99 -38.54 11.15
C SER A 2 -2.41 -38.03 11.34
N LYS A 3 -2.60 -36.79 11.82
CA LYS A 3 -3.93 -36.14 12.03
C LYS A 3 -4.73 -35.92 10.73
N LYS A 4 -4.40 -36.62 9.63
CA LYS A 4 -4.99 -36.40 8.31
C LYS A 4 -6.33 -37.10 8.07
N ASP A 5 -6.74 -38.06 8.90
CA ASP A 5 -7.70 -39.06 8.42
C ASP A 5 -9.10 -39.05 9.05
N LYS A 6 -9.69 -37.88 9.30
CA LYS A 6 -11.16 -37.75 9.44
C LYS A 6 -11.67 -36.41 8.89
N LEU A 7 -11.66 -36.26 7.56
CA LEU A 7 -12.49 -35.25 6.90
C LEU A 7 -13.96 -35.56 7.21
N THR A 8 -14.69 -34.55 7.65
CA THR A 8 -16.14 -34.67 7.85
C THR A 8 -16.83 -34.90 6.50
N LYS A 9 -18.03 -35.52 6.52
CA LYS A 9 -18.83 -35.72 5.29
C LYS A 9 -19.05 -34.39 4.54
N LYS A 10 -19.23 -33.30 5.28
CA LYS A 10 -19.40 -31.95 4.74
C LYS A 10 -18.17 -31.51 3.92
N GLU A 11 -16.98 -31.68 4.48
CA GLU A 11 -15.74 -31.27 3.82
C GLU A 11 -15.47 -32.07 2.53
N LYS A 12 -15.84 -33.36 2.49
CA LYS A 12 -15.71 -34.15 1.26
C LYS A 12 -16.62 -33.65 0.13
N VAL A 13 -17.83 -33.20 0.48
CA VAL A 13 -18.76 -32.60 -0.49
C VAL A 13 -18.21 -31.27 -1.00
N GLU A 14 -17.69 -30.43 -0.10
CA GLU A 14 -17.06 -29.15 -0.48
C GLU A 14 -15.84 -29.36 -1.39
N ASP A 15 -14.96 -30.33 -1.07
CA ASP A 15 -13.78 -30.65 -1.89
C ASP A 15 -14.17 -31.09 -3.31
N GLN A 16 -15.27 -31.84 -3.44
CA GLN A 16 -15.81 -32.26 -4.74
C GLN A 16 -16.38 -31.07 -5.53
N GLN A 17 -17.15 -30.19 -4.88
CA GLN A 17 -17.67 -28.98 -5.51
C GLN A 17 -16.55 -28.04 -5.97
N ILE A 18 -15.48 -27.90 -5.18
CA ILE A 18 -14.31 -27.10 -5.55
C ILE A 18 -13.66 -27.67 -6.82
N LYS A 19 -13.50 -28.99 -6.94
CA LYS A 19 -12.96 -29.62 -8.15
C LYS A 19 -13.83 -29.38 -9.37
N GLU A 20 -15.14 -29.62 -9.26
CA GLU A 20 -16.09 -29.44 -10.36
C GLU A 20 -16.09 -28.00 -10.88
N ILE A 21 -16.14 -27.02 -9.98
CA ILE A 21 -16.07 -25.60 -10.36
C ILE A 21 -14.70 -25.25 -10.96
N PHE A 22 -13.62 -25.81 -10.42
CA PHE A 22 -12.28 -25.58 -10.95
C PHE A 22 -12.16 -26.07 -12.39
N ASP A 23 -12.65 -27.28 -12.67
CA ASP A 23 -12.62 -27.91 -14.00
C ASP A 23 -13.53 -27.16 -14.98
N GLN A 24 -14.76 -26.82 -14.57
CA GLN A 24 -15.69 -26.02 -15.38
C GLN A 24 -15.10 -24.66 -15.78
N PHE A 25 -14.41 -24.00 -14.84
CA PHE A 25 -13.77 -22.71 -15.11
C PHE A 25 -12.61 -22.87 -16.10
N PHE A 26 -11.84 -23.95 -15.99
CA PHE A 26 -10.78 -24.26 -16.93
C PHE A 26 -11.33 -24.53 -18.34
N ASP A 27 -12.42 -25.30 -18.44
CA ASP A 27 -13.08 -25.61 -19.72
C ASP A 27 -13.68 -24.35 -20.38
N GLN A 28 -14.27 -23.46 -19.59
CA GLN A 28 -14.93 -22.26 -20.10
C GLN A 28 -13.94 -21.17 -20.54
N TYR A 29 -12.88 -20.93 -19.76
CA TYR A 29 -11.96 -19.80 -19.96
C TYR A 29 -10.56 -20.20 -20.43
N GLY A 30 -10.34 -21.50 -20.69
CA GLY A 30 -9.05 -22.06 -21.11
C GLY A 30 -7.94 -21.90 -20.07
N THR A 31 -8.27 -21.48 -18.85
CA THR A 31 -7.30 -21.09 -17.84
C THR A 31 -7.86 -21.27 -16.44
N PRO A 32 -7.06 -21.73 -15.45
CA PRO A 32 -7.57 -22.05 -14.13
C PRO A 32 -7.96 -20.78 -13.37
N PRO A 33 -8.94 -20.87 -12.46
CA PRO A 33 -9.37 -19.75 -11.64
C PRO A 33 -8.27 -19.35 -10.64
N THR A 34 -8.30 -18.09 -10.22
CA THR A 34 -7.48 -17.56 -9.13
C THR A 34 -8.07 -17.96 -7.77
N GLN A 35 -7.25 -17.93 -6.72
CA GLN A 35 -7.70 -18.23 -5.35
C GLN A 35 -8.78 -17.25 -4.88
N LEU A 36 -8.72 -16.00 -5.35
CA LEU A 36 -9.67 -14.94 -5.01
C LEU A 36 -11.05 -15.16 -5.67
N GLU A 37 -11.08 -15.58 -6.93
CA GLU A 37 -12.33 -15.90 -7.64
C GLU A 37 -13.06 -17.05 -6.95
N LEU A 38 -12.35 -18.13 -6.65
CA LEU A 38 -12.90 -19.26 -5.90
C LEU A 38 -13.38 -18.83 -4.50
N ALA A 39 -12.60 -18.03 -3.78
CA ALA A 39 -12.99 -17.55 -2.45
C ALA A 39 -14.32 -16.76 -2.49
N ARG A 40 -14.53 -15.94 -3.53
CA ARG A 40 -15.78 -15.21 -3.75
C ARG A 40 -16.95 -16.14 -4.11
N MET A 41 -16.74 -17.12 -4.99
CA MET A 41 -17.78 -18.07 -5.40
C MET A 41 -18.29 -18.92 -4.24
N PHE A 42 -17.40 -19.34 -3.35
CA PHE A 42 -17.74 -20.18 -2.19
C PHE A 42 -18.04 -19.38 -0.92
N ASN A 43 -17.94 -18.04 -0.95
CA ASN A 43 -18.09 -17.16 0.21
C ASN A 43 -17.22 -17.57 1.41
N VAL A 44 -15.94 -17.84 1.13
CA VAL A 44 -14.93 -18.26 2.11
C VAL A 44 -13.68 -17.41 2.00
N SER A 45 -12.74 -17.56 2.94
CA SER A 45 -11.49 -16.82 2.91
C SER A 45 -10.50 -17.40 1.88
N GLU A 46 -9.68 -16.55 1.24
CA GLU A 46 -8.63 -16.99 0.32
C GLU A 46 -7.64 -18.00 0.93
N PRO A 47 -7.21 -17.86 2.21
CA PRO A 47 -6.39 -18.87 2.87
C PRO A 47 -7.03 -20.25 2.95
N TYR A 48 -8.37 -20.33 3.11
CA TYR A 48 -9.10 -21.60 3.13
C TYR A 48 -9.01 -22.30 1.76
N ILE A 49 -9.33 -21.59 0.68
CA ILE A 49 -9.22 -22.10 -0.69
C ILE A 49 -7.78 -22.53 -0.99
N ARG A 50 -6.79 -21.71 -0.66
CA ARG A 50 -5.37 -22.04 -0.87
C ARG A 50 -4.97 -23.35 -0.20
N LYS A 51 -5.44 -23.57 1.04
CA LYS A 51 -5.20 -24.81 1.77
C LYS A 51 -5.87 -25.99 1.06
N ARG A 52 -7.16 -25.87 0.72
CA ARG A 52 -7.93 -26.93 0.04
C ARG A 52 -7.33 -27.32 -1.31
N LEU A 53 -7.02 -26.35 -2.16
CA LEU A 53 -6.41 -26.64 -3.46
C LEU A 53 -5.07 -27.37 -3.32
N ARG A 54 -4.26 -27.03 -2.31
CA ARG A 54 -3.02 -27.77 -2.01
C ARG A 54 -3.29 -29.20 -1.58
N GLU A 55 -4.30 -29.44 -0.73
CA GLU A 55 -4.71 -30.77 -0.30
C GLU A 55 -5.25 -31.62 -1.46
N LEU A 56 -5.91 -30.98 -2.42
CA LEU A 56 -6.46 -31.61 -3.63
C LEU A 56 -5.42 -31.76 -4.76
N GLY A 57 -4.21 -31.22 -4.59
CA GLY A 57 -3.16 -31.26 -5.63
C GLY A 57 -3.41 -30.32 -6.82
N LEU A 58 -4.36 -29.38 -6.69
CA LEU A 58 -4.72 -28.43 -7.74
C LEU A 58 -3.81 -27.20 -7.67
N LYS A 59 -3.24 -26.83 -8.83
CA LYS A 59 -2.46 -25.59 -8.98
C LYS A 59 -3.37 -24.50 -9.53
N THR A 60 -3.59 -23.43 -8.77
CA THR A 60 -4.20 -22.22 -9.33
C THR A 60 -3.28 -21.59 -10.36
N ARG A 61 -3.86 -20.73 -11.20
CA ARG A 61 -3.06 -19.74 -11.92
C ARG A 61 -2.22 -19.00 -10.89
N GLY A 62 -0.90 -19.14 -10.97
CA GLY A 62 -0.03 -18.20 -10.28
C GLY A 62 -0.36 -16.81 -10.82
N MET A 63 -0.28 -15.78 -9.99
CA MET A 63 -0.04 -14.46 -10.60
C MET A 63 1.25 -14.62 -11.39
N GLU A 64 1.17 -14.61 -12.71
CA GLU A 64 2.35 -14.44 -13.54
C GLU A 64 3.02 -13.18 -13.03
N ARG A 65 4.17 -13.37 -12.38
CA ARG A 65 4.97 -12.25 -11.94
C ARG A 65 5.41 -11.59 -13.22
N ARG A 66 4.77 -10.48 -13.59
CA ARG A 66 5.29 -9.61 -14.63
C ARG A 66 6.75 -9.35 -14.28
N THR A 67 7.64 -9.83 -15.11
CA THR A 67 9.07 -9.55 -15.01
C THR A 67 9.31 -8.29 -15.81
N LEU A 68 9.92 -7.30 -15.16
CA LEU A 68 10.42 -6.15 -15.87
C LEU A 68 11.63 -6.59 -16.70
N ASP A 69 11.50 -6.46 -18.02
CA ASP A 69 12.57 -6.72 -18.98
C ASP A 69 13.66 -5.64 -18.87
N ASP A 70 14.91 -6.09 -18.84
CA ASP A 70 16.06 -5.21 -18.62
C ASP A 70 16.30 -4.28 -19.82
N ALA A 71 16.03 -4.75 -21.05
CA ALA A 71 16.17 -3.94 -22.26
C ALA A 71 15.14 -2.80 -22.29
N THR A 72 13.89 -3.10 -21.95
CA THR A 72 12.81 -2.11 -21.84
C THR A 72 13.13 -1.07 -20.77
N LEU A 73 13.56 -1.50 -19.57
CA LEU A 73 13.95 -0.60 -18.50
C LEU A 73 15.11 0.32 -18.92
N LEU A 74 16.16 -0.24 -19.53
CA LEU A 74 17.34 0.52 -19.98
C LEU A 74 16.98 1.55 -21.07
N LYS A 75 16.10 1.19 -22.00
CA LYS A 75 15.62 2.09 -23.04
C LYS A 75 14.94 3.32 -22.41
N ILE A 76 13.92 3.11 -21.59
CA ILE A 76 13.15 4.20 -20.96
C ILE A 76 14.05 5.02 -20.02
N TYR A 77 14.94 4.35 -19.28
CA TYR A 77 15.89 5.02 -18.39
C TYR A 77 16.78 6.01 -19.16
N ARG A 78 17.36 5.60 -20.30
CA ARG A 78 18.21 6.46 -21.14
C ARG A 78 17.43 7.60 -21.77
N GLU A 79 16.22 7.34 -22.26
CA GLU A 79 15.33 8.37 -22.82
C GLU A 79 15.06 9.48 -21.80
N LEU A 80 14.66 9.12 -20.58
CA LEU A 80 14.43 10.10 -19.51
C LEU A 80 15.71 10.82 -19.07
N GLN A 81 16.84 10.12 -19.05
CA GLN A 81 18.12 10.71 -18.68
C GLN A 81 18.56 11.80 -19.68
N VAL A 82 18.37 11.57 -20.98
CA VAL A 82 18.64 12.55 -22.04
C VAL A 82 17.70 13.76 -21.92
N VAL A 83 16.41 13.52 -21.68
CA VAL A 83 15.40 14.60 -21.58
C VAL A 83 15.66 15.50 -20.37
N HIS A 84 16.00 14.93 -19.22
CA HIS A 84 16.15 15.69 -17.97
C HIS A 84 17.59 16.09 -17.65
N ASN A 85 18.58 15.59 -18.40
CA ASN A 85 20.00 15.75 -18.11
C ASN A 85 20.38 15.36 -16.66
N ARG A 86 19.70 14.35 -16.12
CA ARG A 86 19.90 13.78 -14.77
C ARG A 86 19.38 12.34 -14.73
N PRO A 87 19.78 11.51 -13.74
CA PRO A 87 19.14 10.22 -13.52
C PRO A 87 17.63 10.40 -13.27
N PRO A 88 16.77 9.56 -13.89
CA PRO A 88 15.33 9.62 -13.69
C PRO A 88 14.94 9.34 -12.23
N THR A 89 13.80 9.86 -11.83
CA THR A 89 13.20 9.54 -10.53
C THR A 89 12.52 8.18 -10.59
N LEU A 90 12.38 7.51 -9.44
CA LEU A 90 11.57 6.29 -9.38
C LEU A 90 10.13 6.53 -9.83
N ARG A 91 9.57 7.72 -9.56
CA ARG A 91 8.20 8.04 -9.93
C ARG A 91 8.03 8.10 -11.45
N GLU A 92 8.92 8.80 -12.14
CA GLU A 92 8.94 8.87 -13.61
C GLU A 92 8.96 7.46 -14.22
N LEU A 93 9.81 6.58 -13.68
CA LEU A 93 9.91 5.19 -14.14
C LEU A 93 8.66 4.37 -13.83
N VAL A 94 8.04 4.53 -12.65
CA VAL A 94 6.79 3.86 -12.28
C VAL A 94 5.65 4.27 -13.22
N GLU A 95 5.54 5.56 -13.52
CA GLU A 95 4.51 6.11 -14.41
C GLU A 95 4.67 5.60 -15.85
N GLN A 96 5.91 5.48 -16.34
CA GLN A 96 6.18 4.97 -17.69
C GLN A 96 6.06 3.45 -17.83
N LEU A 97 6.48 2.68 -16.81
CA LEU A 97 6.55 1.22 -16.89
C LEU A 97 5.33 0.50 -16.31
N GLY A 98 4.56 1.14 -15.42
CA GLY A 98 3.43 0.52 -14.73
C GLY A 98 3.82 -0.57 -13.72
N PHE A 99 5.08 -0.58 -13.26
CA PHE A 99 5.56 -1.48 -12.21
C PHE A 99 5.65 -0.75 -10.87
N GLY A 100 5.50 -1.49 -9.76
CA GLY A 100 5.63 -0.90 -8.43
C GLY A 100 7.06 -0.41 -8.12
N TYR A 101 7.16 0.63 -7.29
CA TYR A 101 8.43 1.25 -6.85
C TYR A 101 9.50 0.24 -6.42
N SER A 102 9.13 -0.78 -5.64
CA SER A 102 10.06 -1.78 -5.12
C SER A 102 10.63 -2.69 -6.20
N CYS A 103 9.86 -2.98 -7.26
CA CYS A 103 10.31 -3.76 -8.41
C CYS A 103 11.36 -2.98 -9.20
N ILE A 104 11.05 -1.75 -9.58
CA ILE A 104 11.93 -0.86 -10.34
C ILE A 104 13.21 -0.56 -9.54
N SER A 105 13.09 -0.15 -8.28
CA SER A 105 14.26 0.17 -7.44
C SER A 105 15.21 -1.02 -7.28
N ARG A 106 14.66 -2.24 -7.09
CA ARG A 106 15.49 -3.46 -7.03
C ARG A 106 16.21 -3.70 -8.35
N LYS A 107 15.52 -3.55 -9.47
CA LYS A 107 16.09 -3.78 -10.81
C LYS A 107 17.18 -2.76 -11.15
N LEU A 108 16.96 -1.48 -10.87
CA LEU A 108 17.99 -0.45 -11.04
C LEU A 108 19.26 -0.76 -10.23
N LYS A 109 19.10 -1.17 -8.96
CA LYS A 109 20.22 -1.59 -8.11
C LYS A 109 20.97 -2.81 -8.68
N GLN A 110 20.24 -3.79 -9.22
CA GLN A 110 20.84 -4.96 -9.88
C GLN A 110 21.65 -4.59 -11.12
N LEU A 111 21.21 -3.57 -11.86
CA LEU A 111 21.89 -3.06 -13.05
C LEU A 111 22.99 -2.03 -12.73
N GLY A 112 23.20 -1.68 -11.46
CA GLY A 112 24.16 -0.63 -11.07
C GLY A 112 23.77 0.77 -11.52
N LEU A 113 22.48 1.02 -11.79
CA LEU A 113 21.98 2.31 -12.24
C LEU A 113 21.62 3.18 -11.04
N GLU A 114 22.08 4.42 -11.07
CA GLU A 114 21.67 5.43 -10.12
C GLU A 114 20.23 5.87 -10.39
N PHE A 115 19.55 6.35 -9.36
CA PHE A 115 18.25 6.98 -9.52
C PHE A 115 18.08 8.05 -8.47
N THR A 116 17.32 9.07 -8.82
CA THR A 116 16.95 10.09 -7.85
C THR A 116 15.73 9.61 -7.08
N SER A 117 15.79 9.67 -5.75
CA SER A 117 14.55 9.73 -5.00
C SER A 117 14.00 11.13 -5.22
N GLU A 118 12.72 11.25 -5.59
CA GLU A 118 12.06 12.53 -5.42
C GLU A 118 12.24 12.91 -3.96
N LYS A 119 13.04 13.94 -3.69
CA LYS A 119 13.06 14.56 -2.38
C LYS A 119 11.67 15.16 -2.21
N LYS A 120 10.77 14.40 -1.57
CA LYS A 120 9.54 14.99 -1.05
C LYS A 120 9.99 16.21 -0.26
N GLN A 121 9.55 17.39 -0.67
CA GLN A 121 9.80 18.59 0.12
C GLN A 121 9.23 18.31 1.50
N THR A 122 10.12 18.12 2.46
CA THR A 122 9.71 17.98 3.85
C THR A 122 9.16 19.34 4.24
N PRO A 123 7.89 19.42 4.67
CA PRO A 123 7.31 20.69 5.03
C PRO A 123 8.13 21.28 6.16
N SER A 124 8.43 22.57 6.04
CA SER A 124 9.15 23.31 7.07
C SER A 124 8.33 23.35 8.35
N SER A 125 9.00 23.63 9.47
CA SER A 125 8.31 23.87 10.74
C SER A 125 7.26 24.98 10.64
N SER A 126 7.50 26.01 9.81
CA SER A 126 6.52 27.08 9.56
C SER A 126 5.29 26.58 8.81
N GLN A 127 5.46 25.77 7.75
CA GLN A 127 4.34 25.17 7.02
C GLN A 127 3.48 24.27 7.93
N ILE A 128 4.12 23.51 8.82
CA ILE A 128 3.41 22.66 9.78
C ILE A 128 2.59 23.50 10.77
N LYS A 129 3.17 24.60 11.29
CA LYS A 129 2.45 25.53 12.17
C LYS A 129 1.27 26.19 11.46
N GLU A 130 1.46 26.60 10.22
CA GLU A 130 0.42 27.24 9.42
C GLU A 130 -0.76 26.30 9.16
N GLU A 131 -0.49 25.06 8.71
CA GLU A 131 -1.54 24.06 8.52
C GLU A 131 -2.22 23.65 9.83
N TYR A 132 -1.46 23.59 10.93
CA TYR A 132 -2.01 23.34 12.25
C TYR A 132 -2.95 24.47 12.70
N ARG A 133 -2.56 25.74 12.48
CA ARG A 133 -3.38 26.93 12.74
C ARG A 133 -4.66 26.90 11.92
N LYS A 134 -4.56 26.73 10.60
CA LYS A 134 -5.72 26.63 9.69
C LYS A 134 -6.71 25.55 10.14
N PHE A 135 -6.20 24.39 10.56
CA PHE A 135 -7.05 23.30 11.03
C PHE A 135 -7.85 23.68 12.29
N ILE A 136 -7.21 24.34 13.25
CA ILE A 136 -7.88 24.79 14.47
C ILE A 136 -8.92 25.87 14.16
N GLU A 137 -8.59 26.81 13.27
CA GLU A 137 -9.52 27.86 12.82
C GLU A 137 -10.73 27.26 12.10
N GLU A 138 -10.54 26.23 11.28
CA GLU A 138 -11.60 25.60 10.48
C GLU A 138 -12.51 24.68 11.31
N TYR A 139 -11.95 23.86 12.21
CA TYR A 139 -12.71 22.81 12.92
C TYR A 139 -12.89 23.06 14.41
N HIS A 140 -12.31 24.14 14.94
CA HIS A 140 -12.36 24.51 16.36
C HIS A 140 -11.93 23.38 17.30
N ARG A 141 -10.97 22.57 16.86
CA ARG A 141 -10.39 21.45 17.62
C ARG A 141 -8.96 21.18 17.21
N LEU A 142 -8.24 20.41 18.03
CA LEU A 142 -6.91 19.93 17.67
C LEU A 142 -6.97 18.94 16.50
N PRO A 143 -6.03 19.04 15.54
CA PRO A 143 -5.83 17.99 14.57
C PRO A 143 -5.23 16.73 15.21
N SER A 144 -5.55 15.58 14.63
CA SER A 144 -4.76 14.37 14.79
C SER A 144 -3.55 14.39 13.85
N GLN A 145 -2.52 13.60 14.18
CA GLN A 145 -1.35 13.44 13.33
C GLN A 145 -1.68 12.91 11.92
N TYR A 146 -2.77 12.14 11.77
CA TYR A 146 -3.22 11.59 10.49
C TYR A 146 -3.87 12.65 9.60
N GLU A 147 -4.64 13.57 10.19
CA GLU A 147 -5.28 14.66 9.45
C GLU A 147 -4.25 15.63 8.89
N LEU A 148 -3.26 16.01 9.68
CA LEU A 148 -2.14 16.84 9.20
C LEU A 148 -1.26 16.10 8.19
N SER A 149 -1.03 14.80 8.41
CA SER A 149 -0.29 13.95 7.46
C SER A 149 -0.94 13.94 6.09
N TYR A 150 -2.26 13.82 6.04
CA TYR A 150 -3.03 13.90 4.81
C TYR A 150 -2.90 15.26 4.13
N ARG A 151 -3.09 16.37 4.86
CA ARG A 151 -2.99 17.73 4.32
C ARG A 151 -1.59 18.09 3.83
N LEU A 152 -0.56 17.66 4.55
CA LEU A 152 0.84 18.00 4.25
C LEU A 152 1.51 17.01 3.28
N GLY A 153 0.86 15.90 2.91
CA GLY A 153 1.44 14.90 2.00
C GLY A 153 2.65 14.13 2.58
N VAL A 154 2.78 14.08 3.90
CA VAL A 154 3.88 13.42 4.62
C VAL A 154 3.40 12.32 5.55
N SER A 155 4.29 11.52 6.11
CA SER A 155 3.90 10.42 7.01
C SER A 155 3.40 10.92 8.37
N ALA A 156 2.44 10.21 8.96
CA ALA A 156 1.94 10.51 10.31
C ALA A 156 3.05 10.50 11.37
N SER A 157 4.05 9.61 11.23
CA SER A 157 5.21 9.56 12.14
C SER A 157 6.07 10.83 12.03
N PHE A 158 6.27 11.36 10.83
CA PHE A 158 6.99 12.63 10.64
C PHE A 158 6.25 13.79 11.30
N VAL A 159 4.93 13.88 11.10
CA VAL A 159 4.08 14.88 11.78
C VAL A 159 4.20 14.75 13.29
N ALA A 160 4.13 13.54 13.84
CA ALA A 160 4.22 13.30 15.28
C ALA A 160 5.55 13.81 15.86
N ILE A 161 6.66 13.56 15.17
CA ILE A 161 7.99 14.07 15.55
C ILE A 161 7.99 15.60 15.53
N LYS A 162 7.48 16.21 14.44
CA LYS A 162 7.46 17.67 14.29
C LYS A 162 6.56 18.37 15.30
N LEU A 163 5.38 17.83 15.59
CA LEU A 163 4.52 18.37 16.65
C LEU A 163 5.22 18.34 18.02
N ARG A 164 5.97 17.26 18.32
CA ARG A 164 6.75 17.16 19.55
C ARG A 164 7.88 18.20 19.62
N GLU A 165 8.63 18.37 18.54
CA GLU A 165 9.67 19.41 18.43
C GLU A 165 9.09 20.81 18.64
N LEU A 166 7.90 21.06 18.08
CA LEU A 166 7.17 22.32 18.19
C LEU A 166 6.39 22.46 19.51
N LYS A 167 6.42 21.46 20.39
CA LYS A 167 5.63 21.38 21.64
C LYS A 167 4.12 21.56 21.44
N LEU A 168 3.61 21.14 20.28
CA LEU A 168 2.19 21.16 19.93
C LEU A 168 1.49 19.87 20.33
N LYS A 169 0.24 19.97 20.78
CA LYS A 169 -0.57 18.83 21.21
C LYS A 169 -1.38 18.28 20.04
N SER A 170 -1.53 16.97 19.96
CA SER A 170 -2.44 16.32 19.00
C SER A 170 -3.74 15.89 19.68
N LYS A 171 -4.82 15.69 18.91
CA LYS A 171 -6.13 15.20 19.41
C LYS A 171 -6.01 13.95 20.29
N GLY A 172 -5.09 13.03 19.99
CA GLY A 172 -4.89 11.80 20.77
C GLY A 172 -4.35 12.05 22.19
N GLN A 173 -3.80 13.22 22.47
CA GLN A 173 -3.24 13.59 23.78
C GLN A 173 -4.23 14.33 24.67
N VAL A 174 -5.33 14.84 24.11
CA VAL A 174 -6.35 15.59 24.86
C VAL A 174 -7.67 14.84 24.76
N LYS A 175 -8.07 14.20 25.87
CA LYS A 175 -9.28 13.36 25.94
C LYS A 175 -10.59 14.16 25.93
N ARG A 176 -10.54 15.49 26.12
CA ARG A 176 -11.69 16.39 26.17
C ARG A 176 -11.68 17.39 25.01
N LEU A 177 -12.84 17.95 24.68
CA LEU A 177 -12.92 19.09 23.78
C LEU A 177 -12.24 20.30 24.43
N LEU A 178 -11.52 21.08 23.64
CA LEU A 178 -10.92 22.33 24.10
C LEU A 178 -12.00 23.41 24.16
N THR A 179 -11.91 24.25 25.19
CA THR A 179 -12.66 25.51 25.25
C THR A 179 -12.06 26.53 24.29
N TRP A 180 -12.87 27.50 23.87
CA TRP A 180 -12.41 28.59 22.99
C TRP A 180 -11.25 29.41 23.57
N LYS A 181 -11.18 29.55 24.90
CA LYS A 181 -10.05 30.20 25.58
C LYS A 181 -8.74 29.41 25.38
N GLU A 182 -8.79 28.09 25.57
CA GLU A 182 -7.64 27.20 25.34
C GLU A 182 -7.22 27.18 23.86
N VAL A 183 -8.20 27.21 22.93
CA VAL A 183 -7.92 27.31 21.49
C VAL A 183 -7.19 28.61 21.16
N LYS A 184 -7.67 29.74 21.67
CA LYS A 184 -7.06 31.05 21.42
C LYS A 184 -5.64 31.13 21.99
N GLU A 185 -5.44 30.63 23.21
CA GLU A 185 -4.12 30.55 23.84
C GLU A 185 -3.13 29.72 23.00
N ILE A 186 -3.58 28.63 22.38
CA ILE A 186 -2.74 27.83 21.48
C ILE A 186 -2.39 28.62 20.21
N LEU A 187 -3.35 29.34 19.62
CA LEU A 187 -3.14 30.13 18.41
C LEU A 187 -2.19 31.31 18.64
N ASP A 188 -2.27 31.96 19.80
CA ASP A 188 -1.41 33.10 20.14
C ASP A 188 0.05 32.68 20.36
N ASN A 189 0.29 31.41 20.68
CA ASN A 189 1.63 30.83 20.90
C ASN A 189 2.25 30.16 19.66
N LEU A 190 1.53 30.10 18.53
CA LEU A 190 1.94 29.45 17.28
C LEU A 190 2.71 30.39 16.36
#